data_AF-A0A7X8XQU9-F1
#
_entry.id   AF-A0A7X8XQU9-F1
#
_cell.length_a   1.000
_cell.length_b   1.000
_cell.length_c   1.000
_cell.angle_alpha   90.00
_cell.angle_beta   90.00
_cell.angle_gamma   90.00
#
_symmetry.space_group_name_H-M   'P 1'
#
loop_
_entity.id
_entity.type
_entity.pdbx_description
1 polymer ?
#
loop_
_entity_poly.entity_id
_entity_poly.type
_entity_poly.pdbx_seq_one_letter_code
_entity_poly.pdbx_strand_id
1 'polypeptide(L)'
;MLFEGDNAIVNEVYKVNNYKKYADKFGSNVCAFLVAVLFYSMGRFGFWEILGIKRPAEVVLIVVIFVLCLPIIIKSNKYWRHTFFWLFILFFICELFLRMDILRIVELGVGIIIVSLIISMSPRFKEQCLIWIIRFAGVFAILGIIQFFILFFIPELESYTTLSFDQYYGNTNLLIENPVTLLGLTDGSHYTIFGHQVTRMRSFTSEPSLIPFYFMIAASLAFTFKSRVSNWGWVILLFSFITLSGSVFLSILFCLLFSPLLMIGRGYVITPFMILISLFLILTFFSIDPLINIIQKIEIYTNGAYSKTTSATVRFGYILSVYKELIQHPLGMKQRLDLPVGLFINSMATAGLLGLIFIANIAVKLFNSIGKLFNNNQLITRQKFGLALLYGVYVMIFTFNDYGSFQAVGLILLLLIYEHLMNMRTMIT
;
A
#
# COMPACT_ATOMS: atom_id res chain seq x y z
N MET A 1 -21.29 -64.14 7.82
CA MET A 1 -21.53 -63.01 6.89
C MET A 1 -21.82 -61.75 7.70
N LEU A 2 -20.80 -61.12 8.26
CA LEU A 2 -20.90 -59.82 8.94
C LEU A 2 -19.48 -59.29 8.93
N PHE A 3 -19.06 -58.54 7.91
CA PHE A 3 -17.90 -57.62 7.88
C PHE A 3 -17.69 -57.10 6.45
N GLU A 4 -18.68 -56.43 5.86
CA GLU A 4 -18.49 -55.63 4.63
C GLU A 4 -19.13 -54.21 4.73
N GLY A 5 -19.84 -53.88 5.81
CA GLY A 5 -20.56 -52.61 5.96
C GLY A 5 -19.74 -51.41 6.47
N ASP A 6 -18.67 -51.64 7.25
CA ASP A 6 -17.95 -50.55 7.93
C ASP A 6 -16.93 -49.80 7.04
N ASN A 7 -16.44 -50.43 5.97
CA ASN A 7 -15.47 -49.81 5.06
C ASN A 7 -16.10 -48.79 4.10
N ALA A 8 -17.41 -48.87 3.85
CA ALA A 8 -18.13 -47.92 3.00
C ALA A 8 -18.38 -46.59 3.71
N ILE A 9 -18.80 -46.64 4.98
CA ILE A 9 -19.13 -45.45 5.79
C ILE A 9 -17.85 -44.66 6.14
N VAL A 10 -16.74 -45.34 6.44
CA VAL A 10 -15.46 -44.67 6.71
C VAL A 10 -14.91 -43.98 5.46
N ASN A 11 -15.08 -44.57 4.27
CA ASN A 11 -14.67 -43.96 3.00
C ASN A 11 -15.55 -42.77 2.58
N GLU A 12 -16.85 -42.81 2.87
CA GLU A 12 -17.74 -41.65 2.65
C GLU A 12 -17.46 -40.51 3.62
N VAL A 13 -17.23 -40.79 4.91
CA VAL A 13 -16.86 -39.76 5.89
C VAL A 13 -15.50 -39.13 5.58
N TYR A 14 -14.52 -39.92 5.11
CA TYR A 14 -13.24 -39.39 4.62
C TYR A 14 -13.38 -38.57 3.33
N LYS A 15 -14.23 -38.99 2.38
CA LYS A 15 -14.54 -38.21 1.18
C LYS A 15 -15.23 -36.89 1.56
N VAL A 16 -16.26 -36.91 2.40
CA VAL A 16 -17.01 -35.72 2.82
C VAL A 16 -16.12 -34.72 3.58
N ASN A 17 -15.23 -35.19 4.45
CA ASN A 17 -14.26 -34.33 5.14
C ASN A 17 -13.19 -33.75 4.21
N ASN A 18 -12.76 -34.51 3.19
CA ASN A 18 -11.87 -33.98 2.15
C ASN A 18 -12.61 -32.96 1.26
N TYR A 19 -13.85 -33.23 0.83
CA TYR A 19 -14.63 -32.28 0.04
C TYR A 19 -14.90 -30.97 0.80
N LYS A 20 -15.23 -30.99 2.09
CA LYS A 20 -15.31 -29.78 2.93
C LYS A 20 -14.00 -29.01 2.97
N LYS A 21 -12.88 -29.71 3.21
CA LYS A 21 -11.53 -29.10 3.26
C LYS A 21 -11.08 -28.51 1.91
N TYR A 22 -11.48 -29.11 0.79
CA TYR A 22 -11.19 -28.62 -0.56
C TYR A 22 -12.13 -27.49 -0.99
N ALA A 23 -13.42 -27.57 -0.68
CA ALA A 23 -14.40 -26.51 -0.94
C ALA A 23 -14.10 -25.24 -0.12
N ASP A 24 -13.73 -25.38 1.16
CA ASP A 24 -13.29 -24.27 2.01
C ASP A 24 -12.00 -23.64 1.48
N LYS A 25 -11.08 -24.45 0.94
CA LYS A 25 -9.83 -24.00 0.34
C LYS A 25 -10.04 -23.29 -1.00
N PHE A 26 -10.98 -23.76 -1.83
CA PHE A 26 -11.30 -23.15 -3.12
C PHE A 26 -12.08 -21.84 -2.93
N GLY A 27 -13.12 -21.83 -2.09
CA GLY A 27 -13.90 -20.63 -1.77
C GLY A 27 -13.03 -19.53 -1.12
N SER A 28 -12.13 -19.90 -0.21
CA SER A 28 -11.17 -18.97 0.39
C SER A 28 -10.23 -18.33 -0.64
N ASN A 29 -9.76 -19.10 -1.63
CA ASN A 29 -8.86 -18.58 -2.66
C ASN A 29 -9.58 -17.66 -3.67
N VAL A 30 -10.82 -17.98 -4.05
CA VAL A 30 -11.64 -17.13 -4.92
C VAL A 30 -11.95 -15.79 -4.23
N CYS A 31 -12.38 -15.82 -2.95
CA CYS A 31 -12.58 -14.59 -2.20
C CYS A 31 -11.29 -13.76 -2.06
N ALA A 32 -10.14 -14.42 -1.83
CA ALA A 32 -8.85 -13.73 -1.73
C ALA A 32 -8.45 -13.07 -3.06
N PHE A 33 -8.72 -13.75 -4.18
CA PHE A 33 -8.54 -13.19 -5.52
C PHE A 33 -9.42 -11.95 -5.72
N LEU A 34 -10.70 -12.02 -5.38
CA LEU A 34 -11.62 -10.88 -5.50
C LEU A 34 -11.19 -9.68 -4.65
N VAL A 35 -10.73 -9.91 -3.43
CA VAL A 35 -10.17 -8.84 -2.57
C VAL A 35 -8.92 -8.21 -3.21
N ALA A 36 -8.06 -9.01 -3.84
CA ALA A 36 -6.90 -8.48 -4.55
C ALA A 36 -7.28 -7.70 -5.83
N VAL A 37 -8.32 -8.14 -6.56
CA VAL A 37 -8.87 -7.36 -7.68
C VAL A 37 -9.44 -6.04 -7.19
N LEU A 38 -10.18 -6.05 -6.06
CA LEU A 38 -10.71 -4.85 -5.43
C LEU A 38 -9.60 -3.87 -5.04
N PHE A 39 -8.46 -4.37 -4.54
CA PHE A 39 -7.30 -3.54 -4.20
C PHE A 39 -6.75 -2.76 -5.42
N TYR A 40 -6.74 -3.37 -6.61
CA TYR A 40 -6.32 -2.72 -7.86
C TYR A 40 -7.46 -2.03 -8.63
N SER A 41 -8.71 -2.18 -8.19
CA SER A 41 -9.84 -1.43 -8.73
C SER A 41 -10.09 -0.15 -7.95
N MET A 42 -9.83 -0.16 -6.64
CA MET A 42 -10.05 0.98 -5.75
C MET A 42 -8.82 1.89 -5.66
N GLY A 43 -9.07 3.15 -5.31
CA GLY A 43 -8.04 4.15 -5.10
C GLY A 43 -7.46 4.70 -6.40
N ARG A 44 -6.16 4.98 -6.40
CA ARG A 44 -5.45 5.70 -7.47
C ARG A 44 -4.78 4.78 -8.50
N PHE A 45 -5.34 3.60 -8.74
CA PHE A 45 -4.91 2.65 -9.78
C PHE A 45 -5.98 2.55 -10.87
N GLY A 46 -5.62 2.91 -12.11
CA GLY A 46 -6.56 3.19 -13.19
C GLY A 46 -6.55 2.24 -14.35
N PHE A 47 -6.21 0.98 -14.11
CA PHE A 47 -6.41 -0.07 -15.11
C PHE A 47 -7.88 -0.13 -15.57
N TRP A 48 -8.84 -0.06 -14.63
CA TRP A 48 -10.26 -0.08 -14.95
C TRP A 48 -10.81 1.26 -15.47
N GLU A 49 -10.10 2.37 -15.20
CA GLU A 49 -10.40 3.69 -15.77
C GLU A 49 -10.12 3.70 -17.27
N ILE A 50 -9.01 3.11 -17.70
CA ILE A 50 -8.68 2.95 -19.13
C ILE A 50 -9.77 2.17 -19.87
N LEU A 51 -10.36 1.16 -19.21
CA LEU A 51 -11.44 0.35 -19.78
C LEU A 51 -12.83 1.00 -19.67
N GLY A 52 -12.97 2.16 -19.05
CA GLY A 52 -14.26 2.85 -18.86
C GLY A 52 -15.24 2.12 -17.93
N ILE A 53 -14.79 1.15 -17.14
CA ILE A 53 -15.66 0.28 -16.32
C ILE A 53 -15.31 0.28 -14.83
N LYS A 54 -14.52 1.24 -14.34
CA LYS A 54 -14.08 1.31 -12.93
C LYS A 54 -15.24 1.25 -11.93
N ARG A 55 -16.20 2.17 -12.02
CA ARG A 55 -17.32 2.23 -11.05
C ARG A 55 -18.20 0.98 -11.09
N PRO A 56 -18.63 0.47 -12.27
CA PRO A 56 -19.33 -0.81 -12.34
C PRO A 56 -18.54 -1.97 -11.71
N ALA A 57 -17.24 -2.07 -12.00
CA ALA A 57 -16.38 -3.12 -11.46
C ALA A 57 -16.26 -3.03 -9.93
N GLU A 58 -16.03 -1.83 -9.37
CA GLU A 58 -15.98 -1.59 -7.92
C GLU A 58 -17.28 -2.03 -7.23
N VAL A 59 -18.45 -1.61 -7.75
CA VAL A 59 -19.76 -1.94 -7.17
C VAL A 59 -19.99 -3.45 -7.18
N VAL A 60 -19.75 -4.11 -8.31
CA VAL A 60 -19.93 -5.56 -8.43
C VAL A 60 -18.99 -6.30 -7.46
N LEU A 61 -17.72 -5.92 -7.38
CA LEU A 61 -16.76 -6.54 -6.47
C LEU A 61 -17.17 -6.38 -5.00
N ILE A 62 -17.58 -5.19 -4.58
CA ILE A 62 -18.03 -4.93 -3.20
C ILE A 62 -19.24 -5.80 -2.87
N VAL A 63 -20.27 -5.83 -3.74
CA VAL A 63 -21.49 -6.60 -3.50
C VAL A 63 -21.18 -8.09 -3.42
N VAL A 64 -20.37 -8.63 -4.34
CA VAL A 64 -20.01 -10.05 -4.34
C VAL A 64 -19.20 -10.41 -3.09
N ILE A 65 -18.20 -9.61 -2.72
CA ILE A 65 -17.40 -9.85 -1.51
C ILE A 65 -18.28 -9.79 -0.25
N PHE A 66 -19.21 -8.83 -0.20
CA PHE A 66 -20.16 -8.68 0.89
C PHE A 66 -21.03 -9.94 1.05
N VAL A 67 -21.71 -10.36 -0.02
CA VAL A 67 -22.60 -11.53 0.01
C VAL A 67 -21.86 -12.80 0.39
N LEU A 68 -20.67 -13.03 -0.18
CA LEU A 68 -19.88 -14.23 0.09
C LEU A 68 -19.38 -14.31 1.53
N CYS A 69 -19.16 -13.16 2.18
CA CYS A 69 -18.50 -13.11 3.48
C CYS A 69 -19.40 -12.71 4.65
N LEU A 70 -20.62 -12.23 4.38
CA LEU A 70 -21.61 -11.89 5.40
C LEU A 70 -21.85 -13.03 6.42
N PRO A 71 -21.98 -14.31 6.03
CA PRO A 71 -22.20 -15.39 6.99
C PRO A 71 -21.02 -15.61 7.96
N ILE A 72 -19.81 -15.23 7.55
CA ILE A 72 -18.58 -15.39 8.33
C ILE A 72 -18.44 -14.25 9.35
N ILE A 73 -18.80 -13.02 8.95
CA ILE A 73 -18.81 -11.86 9.84
C ILE A 73 -19.80 -12.08 10.99
N ILE A 74 -21.02 -12.53 10.68
CA ILE A 74 -22.08 -12.75 11.69
C ILE A 74 -21.66 -13.81 12.74
N LYS A 75 -20.87 -14.81 12.35
CA LYS A 75 -20.41 -15.88 13.26
C LYS A 75 -19.18 -15.51 14.10
N SER A 76 -18.46 -14.44 13.77
CA SER A 76 -17.17 -14.10 14.39
C SER A 76 -17.29 -12.92 15.35
N ASN A 77 -17.11 -13.15 16.65
CA ASN A 77 -17.10 -12.07 17.66
C ASN A 77 -15.70 -11.46 17.90
N LYS A 78 -14.74 -11.59 16.97
CA LYS A 78 -13.34 -11.19 17.24
C LYS A 78 -12.94 -9.84 16.65
N TYR A 79 -13.64 -9.32 15.64
CA TYR A 79 -13.19 -8.16 14.88
C TYR A 79 -13.15 -6.85 15.69
N TRP A 80 -14.11 -6.63 16.59
CA TRP A 80 -14.20 -5.43 17.41
C TRP A 80 -13.06 -5.26 18.42
N ARG A 81 -12.24 -6.30 18.65
CA ARG A 81 -11.06 -6.22 19.53
C ARG A 81 -9.83 -5.65 18.83
N HIS A 82 -9.88 -5.48 17.50
CA HIS A 82 -8.71 -5.08 16.72
C HIS A 82 -8.60 -3.56 16.58
N THR A 83 -7.38 -3.03 16.68
CA THR A 83 -7.11 -1.59 16.60
C THR A 83 -7.49 -1.01 15.24
N PHE A 84 -7.34 -1.78 14.16
CA PHE A 84 -7.71 -1.33 12.81
C PHE A 84 -9.21 -1.08 12.67
N PHE A 85 -10.06 -1.90 13.27
CA PHE A 85 -11.51 -1.73 13.22
C PHE A 85 -11.93 -0.38 13.82
N TRP A 86 -11.40 -0.06 15.00
CA TRP A 86 -11.67 1.22 15.67
C TRP A 86 -11.08 2.43 14.94
N LEU A 87 -9.92 2.27 14.26
CA LEU A 87 -9.37 3.33 13.42
C LEU A 87 -10.34 3.70 12.28
N PHE A 88 -10.91 2.69 11.61
CA PHE A 88 -11.89 2.92 10.54
C PHE A 88 -13.17 3.57 11.05
N ILE A 89 -13.69 3.13 12.21
CA ILE A 89 -14.84 3.77 12.86
C ILE A 89 -14.54 5.22 13.20
N LEU A 90 -13.37 5.49 13.78
CA LEU A 90 -12.96 6.84 14.14
C LEU A 90 -12.91 7.74 12.89
N PHE A 91 -12.26 7.30 11.82
CA PHE A 91 -12.22 8.05 10.57
C PHE A 91 -13.61 8.25 9.96
N PHE A 92 -14.49 7.24 10.02
CA PHE A 92 -15.86 7.35 9.54
C PHE A 92 -16.65 8.41 10.33
N ILE A 93 -16.56 8.39 11.66
CA ILE A 93 -17.20 9.37 12.55
C ILE A 93 -16.66 10.77 12.25
N CYS A 94 -15.34 10.94 12.19
CA CYS A 94 -14.73 12.23 11.89
C CYS A 94 -15.15 12.77 10.52
N GLU A 95 -15.19 11.92 9.48
CA GLU A 95 -15.62 12.35 8.15
C GLU A 95 -17.10 12.75 8.16
N LEU A 96 -17.95 11.98 8.85
CA LEU A 96 -19.37 12.28 9.00
C LEU A 96 -19.60 13.60 9.74
N PHE A 97 -18.92 13.87 10.85
CA PHE A 97 -19.23 15.06 11.66
C PHE A 97 -18.45 16.31 11.27
N LEU A 98 -17.26 16.20 10.68
CA LEU A 98 -16.41 17.34 10.39
C LEU A 98 -16.46 17.81 8.93
N ARG A 99 -16.73 16.90 7.98
CA ARG A 99 -16.53 17.16 6.54
C ARG A 99 -17.73 16.85 5.66
N MET A 100 -18.53 15.85 6.03
CA MET A 100 -19.71 15.41 5.27
C MET A 100 -19.39 15.01 3.80
N ASP A 101 -18.18 14.53 3.52
CA ASP A 101 -17.81 14.01 2.18
C ASP A 101 -18.45 12.64 1.95
N ILE A 102 -19.54 12.63 1.18
CA ILE A 102 -20.35 11.43 0.89
C ILE A 102 -19.49 10.31 0.29
N LEU A 103 -18.60 10.63 -0.65
CA LEU A 103 -17.79 9.62 -1.33
C LEU A 103 -16.83 8.94 -0.34
N ARG A 104 -16.20 9.73 0.52
CA ARG A 104 -15.28 9.22 1.54
C ARG A 104 -16.01 8.43 2.63
N ILE A 105 -17.21 8.87 3.03
CA ILE A 105 -18.06 8.17 4.00
C ILE A 105 -18.42 6.77 3.47
N VAL A 106 -18.82 6.67 2.20
CA VAL A 106 -19.12 5.38 1.55
C VAL A 106 -17.87 4.50 1.50
N GLU A 107 -16.72 5.04 1.09
CA GLU A 107 -15.44 4.30 1.06
C GLU A 107 -15.06 3.75 2.44
N LEU A 108 -15.17 4.56 3.50
CA LEU A 108 -14.87 4.14 4.87
C LEU A 108 -15.89 3.12 5.38
N GLY A 109 -17.17 3.26 5.05
CA GLY A 109 -18.21 2.28 5.36
C GLY A 109 -17.93 0.91 4.75
N VAL A 110 -17.56 0.88 3.46
CA VAL A 110 -17.09 -0.35 2.78
C VAL A 110 -15.82 -0.88 3.44
N GLY A 111 -14.89 0.01 3.81
CA GLY A 111 -13.67 -0.33 4.53
C GLY A 111 -13.90 -1.02 5.87
N ILE A 112 -14.87 -0.56 6.67
CA ILE A 112 -15.26 -1.18 7.95
C ILE A 112 -15.67 -2.64 7.70
N ILE A 113 -16.47 -2.89 6.67
CA ILE A 113 -16.93 -4.24 6.33
C ILE A 113 -15.75 -5.14 5.92
N ILE A 114 -14.89 -4.67 5.02
CA ILE A 114 -13.75 -5.45 4.54
C ILE A 114 -12.74 -5.73 5.65
N VAL A 115 -12.47 -4.77 6.53
CA VAL A 115 -11.59 -4.98 7.70
C VAL A 115 -12.18 -6.01 8.64
N SER A 116 -13.48 -5.95 8.91
CA SER A 116 -14.17 -6.90 9.79
C SER A 116 -14.13 -8.33 9.23
N LEU A 117 -14.24 -8.45 7.91
CA LEU A 117 -14.06 -9.69 7.15
C LEU A 117 -12.64 -10.22 7.27
N ILE A 118 -11.63 -9.40 6.94
CA ILE A 118 -10.22 -9.82 6.97
C ILE A 118 -9.82 -10.30 8.36
N ILE A 119 -10.18 -9.58 9.43
CA ILE A 119 -9.85 -9.97 10.81
C ILE A 119 -10.48 -11.31 11.16
N SER A 120 -11.74 -11.54 10.76
CA SER A 120 -12.51 -12.76 11.03
C SER A 120 -12.04 -13.98 10.25
N MET A 121 -11.29 -13.80 9.16
CA MET A 121 -10.83 -14.88 8.29
C MET A 121 -9.57 -15.58 8.79
N SER A 122 -9.37 -16.81 8.33
CA SER A 122 -8.20 -17.63 8.68
C SER A 122 -6.88 -17.01 8.21
N PRO A 123 -5.73 -17.28 8.89
CA PRO A 123 -4.40 -16.85 8.44
C PRO A 123 -4.10 -17.18 6.97
N ARG A 124 -4.54 -18.36 6.52
CA ARG A 124 -4.35 -18.82 5.14
C ARG A 124 -5.02 -17.91 4.12
N PHE A 125 -6.24 -17.43 4.40
CA PHE A 125 -6.95 -16.49 3.54
C PHE A 125 -6.16 -15.18 3.37
N LYS A 126 -5.71 -14.61 4.50
CA LYS A 126 -4.92 -13.37 4.53
C LYS A 126 -3.64 -13.51 3.72
N GLU A 127 -2.97 -14.66 3.85
CA GLU A 127 -1.77 -15.00 3.08
C GLU A 127 -2.07 -15.09 1.58
N GLN A 128 -3.18 -15.74 1.18
CA GLN A 128 -3.59 -15.79 -0.23
C GLN A 128 -3.92 -14.40 -0.80
N CYS A 129 -4.54 -13.50 -0.02
CA CYS A 129 -4.76 -12.12 -0.46
C CYS A 129 -3.45 -11.44 -0.83
N LEU A 130 -2.44 -11.54 0.05
CA LEU A 130 -1.11 -10.96 -0.22
C LEU A 130 -0.44 -11.60 -1.43
N ILE A 131 -0.52 -12.93 -1.58
CA ILE A 131 0.03 -13.62 -2.75
C ILE A 131 -0.62 -13.14 -4.05
N TRP A 132 -1.94 -12.94 -4.07
CA TRP A 132 -2.64 -12.40 -5.24
C TRP A 132 -2.27 -10.94 -5.52
N ILE A 133 -2.15 -10.10 -4.49
CA ILE A 133 -1.66 -8.72 -4.66
C ILE A 133 -0.26 -8.71 -5.27
N ILE A 134 0.65 -9.56 -4.77
CA ILE A 134 2.01 -9.71 -5.33
C ILE A 134 1.97 -10.17 -6.79
N ARG A 135 1.10 -11.13 -7.13
CA ARG A 135 0.97 -11.62 -8.51
C ARG A 135 0.46 -10.53 -9.45
N PHE A 136 -0.55 -9.77 -9.05
CA PHE A 136 -1.05 -8.65 -9.84
C PHE A 136 0.01 -7.56 -10.01
N ALA A 137 0.70 -7.16 -8.93
CA ALA A 137 1.86 -6.26 -9.02
C ALA A 137 2.90 -6.78 -10.02
N GLY A 138 3.17 -8.09 -9.98
CA GLY A 138 4.07 -8.76 -10.88
C GLY A 138 3.65 -8.72 -12.34
N VAL A 139 2.37 -8.99 -12.63
CA VAL A 139 1.80 -8.89 -13.98
C VAL A 139 1.90 -7.46 -14.49
N PHE A 140 1.48 -6.47 -13.70
CA PHE A 140 1.58 -5.06 -14.09
C PHE A 140 3.03 -4.58 -14.23
N ALA A 141 3.95 -5.11 -13.43
CA ALA A 141 5.38 -4.85 -13.56
C ALA A 141 5.95 -5.40 -14.88
N ILE A 142 5.56 -6.61 -15.29
CA ILE A 142 5.96 -7.17 -16.59
C ILE A 142 5.43 -6.30 -17.73
N LEU A 143 4.15 -5.91 -17.69
CA LEU A 143 3.57 -5.02 -18.69
C LEU A 143 4.32 -3.69 -18.78
N GLY A 144 4.65 -3.09 -17.64
CA GLY A 144 5.41 -1.85 -17.58
C GLY A 144 6.86 -1.98 -18.05
N ILE A 145 7.52 -3.13 -17.81
CA ILE A 145 8.86 -3.41 -18.35
C ILE A 145 8.80 -3.54 -19.88
N ILE A 146 7.81 -4.26 -20.41
CA ILE A 146 7.61 -4.38 -21.86
C ILE A 146 7.37 -2.99 -22.46
N GLN A 147 6.49 -2.19 -21.84
CA GLN A 147 6.22 -0.82 -22.26
C GLN A 147 7.48 0.04 -22.27
N PHE A 148 8.31 -0.06 -21.23
CA PHE A 148 9.58 0.68 -21.16
C PHE A 148 10.48 0.37 -22.36
N PHE A 149 10.66 -0.91 -22.70
CA PHE A 149 11.47 -1.27 -23.87
C PHE A 149 10.85 -0.77 -25.18
N ILE A 150 9.53 -0.85 -25.34
CA ILE A 150 8.86 -0.32 -26.53
C ILE A 150 9.12 1.18 -26.66
N LEU A 151 8.91 1.96 -25.60
CA LEU A 151 9.11 3.41 -25.61
C LEU A 151 10.58 3.81 -25.74
N PHE A 152 11.50 2.98 -25.24
CA PHE A 152 12.94 3.19 -25.42
C PHE A 152 13.36 3.10 -26.89
N PHE A 153 12.79 2.17 -27.65
CA PHE A 153 13.11 1.98 -29.07
C PHE A 153 12.19 2.75 -30.03
N ILE A 154 10.97 3.10 -29.61
CA ILE A 154 9.95 3.78 -30.42
C ILE A 154 9.33 4.92 -29.58
N PRO A 155 10.07 6.02 -29.37
CA PRO A 155 9.65 7.11 -28.48
C PRO A 155 8.40 7.86 -28.98
N GLU A 156 8.08 7.79 -30.28
CA GLU A 156 6.90 8.45 -30.85
C GLU A 156 5.58 7.96 -30.22
N LEU A 157 5.57 6.73 -29.69
CA LEU A 157 4.41 6.13 -29.03
C LEU A 157 4.10 6.73 -27.65
N GLU A 158 4.99 7.55 -27.09
CA GLU A 158 4.78 8.14 -25.77
C GLU A 158 3.50 8.98 -25.70
N SER A 159 3.19 9.73 -26.75
CA SER A 159 2.03 10.62 -26.81
C SER A 159 0.70 9.93 -26.50
N TYR A 160 0.60 8.61 -26.75
CA TYR A 160 -0.58 7.80 -26.44
C TYR A 160 -0.64 7.29 -24.98
N THR A 161 0.45 7.44 -24.23
CA THR A 161 0.63 6.89 -22.88
C THR A 161 0.57 7.94 -21.77
N THR A 162 0.58 9.23 -22.11
CA THR A 162 0.55 10.38 -21.20
C THR A 162 -0.88 10.75 -20.78
N LEU A 163 -1.66 9.76 -20.34
CA LEU A 163 -3.08 9.95 -19.99
C LEU A 163 -3.28 10.23 -18.49
N SER A 164 -3.74 11.42 -18.12
CA SER A 164 -4.11 11.74 -16.73
C SER A 164 -5.55 11.33 -16.42
N PHE A 165 -5.79 10.86 -15.20
CA PHE A 165 -7.12 10.57 -14.68
C PHE A 165 -7.18 10.97 -13.21
N ASP A 166 -8.31 11.54 -12.80
CA ASP A 166 -8.57 11.90 -11.40
C ASP A 166 -9.62 10.95 -10.81
N GLN A 167 -9.30 10.41 -9.64
CA GLN A 167 -10.12 9.46 -8.88
C GLN A 167 -11.51 10.01 -8.50
N TYR A 168 -11.68 11.34 -8.47
CA TYR A 168 -12.94 11.98 -8.06
C TYR A 168 -13.83 12.40 -9.25
N TYR A 169 -13.24 12.77 -10.38
CA TYR A 169 -13.99 13.15 -11.58
C TYR A 169 -14.11 11.93 -12.50
N GLY A 170 -15.04 11.04 -12.16
CA GLY A 170 -15.29 9.76 -12.80
C GLY A 170 -15.86 9.82 -14.23
N ASN A 171 -15.42 10.77 -15.06
CA ASN A 171 -15.92 10.96 -16.41
C ASN A 171 -14.84 11.25 -17.45
N THR A 172 -13.58 10.88 -17.19
CA THR A 172 -12.57 10.80 -18.25
C THR A 172 -12.72 9.45 -18.93
N ASN A 173 -13.61 9.34 -19.92
CA ASN A 173 -13.49 8.26 -20.90
C ASN A 173 -12.14 8.45 -21.59
N LEU A 174 -11.13 7.73 -21.12
CA LEU A 174 -9.83 7.70 -21.76
C LEU A 174 -10.00 6.95 -23.07
N LEU A 175 -10.01 7.69 -24.18
CA LEU A 175 -9.99 7.11 -25.52
C LEU A 175 -8.66 6.38 -25.70
N ILE A 176 -8.72 5.05 -25.78
CA ILE A 176 -7.56 4.23 -26.09
C ILE A 176 -7.30 4.36 -27.59
N GLU A 177 -6.41 5.27 -27.95
CA GLU A 177 -6.01 5.49 -29.35
C GLU A 177 -4.96 4.47 -29.82
N ASN A 178 -4.20 3.87 -28.90
CA ASN A 178 -3.13 2.94 -29.22
C ASN A 178 -3.05 1.78 -28.19
N PRO A 179 -2.82 0.53 -28.63
CA PRO A 179 -2.71 -0.62 -27.72
C PRO A 179 -1.54 -0.52 -26.72
N VAL A 180 -0.52 0.31 -26.97
CA VAL A 180 0.58 0.54 -26.02
C VAL A 180 0.10 1.02 -24.64
N THR A 181 -1.04 1.73 -24.60
CA THR A 181 -1.69 2.22 -23.38
C THR A 181 -2.18 1.07 -22.48
N LEU A 182 -2.43 -0.12 -23.03
CA LEU A 182 -2.80 -1.32 -22.26
C LEU A 182 -1.60 -1.97 -21.54
N LEU A 183 -0.37 -1.51 -21.82
CA LEU A 183 0.82 -1.96 -21.12
C LEU A 183 1.14 -1.09 -19.89
N GLY A 184 0.58 0.11 -19.82
CA GLY A 184 0.75 1.07 -18.73
C GLY A 184 0.71 2.52 -19.22
N LEU A 185 1.02 3.45 -18.33
CA LEU A 185 1.02 4.89 -18.60
C LEU A 185 2.35 5.53 -18.17
N THR A 186 2.57 6.73 -18.69
CA THR A 186 3.70 7.61 -18.37
C THR A 186 3.20 8.93 -17.78
N ASP A 187 4.07 9.70 -17.12
CA ASP A 187 3.73 11.05 -16.63
C ASP A 187 4.22 12.17 -17.57
N GLY A 188 4.82 11.82 -18.72
CA GLY A 188 5.36 12.77 -19.69
C GLY A 188 6.64 13.48 -19.25
N SER A 189 7.22 13.12 -18.10
CA SER A 189 8.54 13.62 -17.71
C SER A 189 9.64 12.75 -18.31
N HIS A 190 10.71 13.40 -18.78
CA HIS A 190 11.83 12.73 -19.43
C HIS A 190 13.11 12.84 -18.61
N TYR A 191 13.94 11.80 -18.71
CA TYR A 191 15.29 11.75 -18.18
C TYR A 191 16.27 11.32 -19.26
N THR A 192 17.48 11.88 -19.25
CA THR A 192 18.52 11.45 -20.17
C THR A 192 19.32 10.30 -19.55
N ILE A 193 19.26 9.11 -20.15
CA ILE A 193 20.02 7.93 -19.72
C ILE A 193 20.86 7.45 -20.91
N PHE A 194 22.19 7.41 -20.74
CA PHE A 194 23.14 7.06 -21.82
C PHE A 194 22.94 7.84 -23.12
N GLY A 195 22.51 9.10 -23.04
CA GLY A 195 22.23 9.95 -24.20
C GLY A 195 20.85 9.76 -24.84
N HIS A 196 20.07 8.77 -24.39
CA HIS A 196 18.68 8.57 -24.82
C HIS A 196 17.71 9.27 -23.87
N GLN A 197 16.65 9.88 -24.43
CA GLN A 197 15.54 10.35 -23.62
C GLN A 197 14.66 9.17 -23.23
N VAL A 198 14.45 9.02 -21.92
CA VAL A 198 13.69 7.95 -21.31
C VAL A 198 12.54 8.56 -20.53
N THR A 199 11.34 8.15 -20.89
CA THR A 199 10.12 8.68 -20.28
C THR A 199 9.83 7.94 -18.99
N ARG A 200 9.41 8.70 -17.99
CA ARG A 200 9.12 8.19 -16.66
C ARG A 200 7.82 7.39 -16.65
N MET A 201 7.93 6.14 -16.25
CA MET A 201 6.81 5.20 -16.21
C MET A 201 6.03 5.34 -14.91
N ARG A 202 4.72 5.10 -14.96
CA ARG A 202 3.89 4.97 -13.75
C ARG A 202 2.96 3.76 -13.75
N SER A 203 3.10 2.84 -14.72
CA SER A 203 2.13 1.75 -14.91
C SER A 203 0.71 2.36 -14.94
N PHE A 204 -0.25 1.79 -14.21
CA PHE A 204 -1.60 2.32 -14.12
C PHE A 204 -1.82 3.20 -12.90
N THR A 205 -0.79 3.74 -12.24
CA THR A 205 -1.02 4.64 -11.10
C THR A 205 -1.38 6.05 -11.60
N SER A 206 -2.20 6.79 -10.84
CA SER A 206 -2.54 8.18 -11.19
C SER A 206 -1.33 9.11 -11.16
N GLU A 207 -0.32 8.76 -10.34
CA GLU A 207 0.94 9.46 -10.21
C GLU A 207 2.08 8.45 -9.98
N PRO A 208 3.30 8.70 -10.47
CA PRO A 208 4.43 7.82 -10.18
C PRO A 208 4.86 7.87 -8.70
N SER A 209 4.39 8.85 -7.93
CA SER A 209 4.58 8.91 -6.48
C SER A 209 4.07 7.63 -5.80
N LEU A 210 3.02 6.99 -6.34
CA LEU A 210 2.33 5.83 -5.78
C LEU A 210 3.03 4.48 -6.04
N ILE A 211 4.10 4.44 -6.83
CA ILE A 211 4.84 3.20 -7.14
C ILE A 211 5.33 2.47 -5.87
N PRO A 212 5.84 3.15 -4.82
CA PRO A 212 6.19 2.48 -3.58
C PRO A 212 5.04 1.71 -2.93
N PHE A 213 3.82 2.27 -2.97
CA PHE A 213 2.64 1.64 -2.38
C PHE A 213 2.19 0.42 -3.18
N TYR A 214 2.00 0.56 -4.50
CA TYR A 214 1.47 -0.53 -5.34
C TYR A 214 2.52 -1.59 -5.72
N PHE A 215 3.81 -1.24 -5.76
CA PHE A 215 4.87 -2.13 -6.24
C PHE A 215 5.96 -2.39 -5.19
N MET A 216 6.56 -1.37 -4.54
CA MET A 216 7.68 -1.65 -3.60
C MET A 216 7.23 -2.43 -2.36
N ILE A 217 6.05 -2.15 -1.81
CA ILE A 217 5.47 -2.98 -0.72
C ILE A 217 5.29 -4.43 -1.20
N ALA A 218 4.70 -4.62 -2.39
CA ALA A 218 4.49 -5.95 -2.96
C ALA A 218 5.83 -6.69 -3.19
N ALA A 219 6.86 -6.02 -3.71
CA ALA A 219 8.20 -6.59 -3.87
C ALA A 219 8.79 -7.02 -2.53
N SER A 220 8.72 -6.15 -1.51
CA SER A 220 9.19 -6.42 -0.16
C SER A 220 8.54 -7.66 0.44
N LEU A 221 7.20 -7.75 0.32
CA LEU A 221 6.42 -8.88 0.81
C LEU A 221 6.74 -10.17 0.06
N ALA A 222 6.89 -10.11 -1.27
CA ALA A 222 7.27 -11.27 -2.07
C ALA A 222 8.53 -11.95 -1.52
N PHE A 223 9.53 -11.15 -1.14
CA PHE A 223 10.77 -11.66 -0.54
C PHE A 223 10.59 -12.32 0.84
N THR A 224 9.52 -11.99 1.59
CA THR A 224 9.22 -12.65 2.87
C THR A 224 8.68 -14.08 2.71
N PHE A 225 8.15 -14.44 1.54
CA PHE A 225 7.66 -15.78 1.24
C PHE A 225 8.80 -16.73 0.83
N LYS A 226 8.77 -17.98 1.33
CA LYS A 226 9.74 -19.04 0.98
C LYS A 226 9.46 -19.70 -0.39
N SER A 227 8.37 -19.35 -1.06
CA SER A 227 7.86 -20.03 -2.25
C SER A 227 8.29 -19.36 -3.56
N ARG A 228 7.85 -19.92 -4.70
CA ARG A 228 7.98 -19.29 -6.05
C ARG A 228 7.46 -17.86 -6.10
N VAL A 229 6.59 -17.46 -5.15
CA VAL A 229 6.10 -16.09 -5.00
C VAL A 229 7.25 -15.08 -4.89
N SER A 230 8.34 -15.49 -4.25
CA SER A 230 9.50 -14.63 -4.05
C SER A 230 10.11 -14.10 -5.36
N ASN A 231 10.02 -14.87 -6.45
CA ASN A 231 10.59 -14.48 -7.75
C ASN A 231 9.87 -13.28 -8.36
N TRP A 232 8.58 -13.10 -8.06
CA TRP A 232 7.87 -11.87 -8.41
C TRP A 232 8.51 -10.64 -7.77
N GLY A 233 9.12 -10.77 -6.58
CA GLY A 233 9.80 -9.68 -5.91
C GLY A 233 10.91 -9.04 -6.76
N TRP A 234 11.68 -9.84 -7.50
CA TRP A 234 12.74 -9.31 -8.38
C TRP A 234 12.17 -8.57 -9.59
N VAL A 235 11.12 -9.13 -10.21
CA VAL A 235 10.45 -8.51 -11.36
C VAL A 235 9.83 -7.17 -10.97
N ILE A 236 9.13 -7.15 -9.83
CA ILE A 236 8.48 -5.93 -9.31
C ILE A 236 9.52 -4.88 -8.92
N LEU A 237 10.61 -5.30 -8.27
CA LEU A 237 11.69 -4.40 -7.88
C LEU A 237 12.38 -3.79 -9.11
N LEU A 238 12.67 -4.61 -10.13
CA LEU A 238 13.24 -4.15 -11.40
C LEU A 238 12.34 -3.10 -12.07
N PHE A 239 11.04 -3.39 -12.19
CA PHE A 239 10.09 -2.40 -12.71
C PHE A 239 10.11 -1.11 -11.87
N SER A 240 10.09 -1.23 -10.54
CA SER A 240 10.10 -0.07 -9.64
C SER A 240 11.32 0.84 -9.88
N PHE A 241 12.50 0.28 -10.14
CA PHE A 241 13.69 1.05 -10.52
C PHE A 241 13.53 1.74 -11.89
N ILE A 242 13.02 1.01 -12.88
CA ILE A 242 12.83 1.50 -14.25
C ILE A 242 11.76 2.60 -14.33
N THR A 243 10.86 2.71 -13.34
CA THR A 243 9.91 3.82 -13.29
C THR A 243 10.55 5.20 -13.13
N LEU A 244 11.83 5.28 -12.74
CA LEU A 244 12.54 6.53 -12.47
C LEU A 244 11.78 7.46 -11.49
N SER A 245 10.95 6.88 -10.60
CA SER A 245 10.20 7.66 -9.64
C SER A 245 11.05 8.06 -8.45
N GLY A 246 11.10 9.36 -8.16
CA GLY A 246 11.81 9.90 -7.00
C GLY A 246 11.35 9.30 -5.66
N SER A 247 10.08 8.88 -5.55
CA SER A 247 9.58 8.19 -4.35
C SER A 247 10.14 6.79 -4.17
N VAL A 248 10.46 6.07 -5.26
CA VAL A 248 11.13 4.76 -5.20
C VAL A 248 12.56 4.92 -4.69
N PHE A 249 13.30 5.88 -5.23
CA PHE A 249 14.66 6.16 -4.75
C PHE A 249 14.68 6.65 -3.30
N LEU A 250 13.68 7.44 -2.90
CA LEU A 250 13.52 7.84 -1.50
C LEU A 250 13.24 6.62 -0.59
N SER A 251 12.44 5.64 -1.04
CA SER A 251 12.20 4.39 -0.29
C SER A 251 13.49 3.61 -0.07
N ILE A 252 14.31 3.52 -1.11
CA ILE A 252 15.60 2.84 -1.06
C ILE A 252 16.56 3.59 -0.14
N LEU A 253 16.61 4.92 -0.22
CA LEU A 253 17.42 5.74 0.68
C LEU A 253 17.00 5.52 2.14
N PHE A 254 15.69 5.54 2.44
CA PHE A 254 15.19 5.27 3.78
C PHE A 254 15.51 3.83 4.24
N CYS A 255 15.44 2.86 3.33
CA CYS A 255 15.90 1.50 3.61
C CYS A 255 17.39 1.52 4.02
N LEU A 256 18.27 2.13 3.23
CA LEU A 256 19.70 2.18 3.51
C LEU A 256 20.04 2.91 4.81
N LEU A 257 19.37 4.04 5.09
CA LEU A 257 19.63 4.85 6.27
C LEU A 257 19.11 4.19 7.56
N PHE A 258 17.94 3.55 7.50
CA PHE A 258 17.25 3.10 8.71
C PHE A 258 17.30 1.58 8.91
N SER A 259 17.60 0.76 7.90
CA SER A 259 17.78 -0.68 8.09
C SER A 259 18.91 -1.07 9.05
N PRO A 260 20.02 -0.32 9.19
CA PRO A 260 21.02 -0.63 10.23
C PRO A 260 20.41 -0.63 11.65
N LEU A 261 19.37 0.17 11.90
CA LEU A 261 18.67 0.20 13.20
C LEU A 261 17.90 -1.09 13.48
N LEU A 262 17.61 -1.92 12.46
CA LEU A 262 17.06 -3.27 12.67
C LEU A 262 18.05 -4.18 13.40
N MET A 263 19.36 -3.94 13.23
CA MET A 263 20.41 -4.69 13.92
C MET A 263 20.63 -4.21 15.37
N ILE A 264 20.15 -3.00 15.70
CA ILE A 264 20.35 -2.37 17.00
C ILE A 264 19.12 -2.60 17.89
N GLY A 265 19.14 -3.68 18.68
CA GLY A 265 18.27 -3.88 19.84
C GLY A 265 16.80 -3.46 19.63
N ARG A 266 16.29 -2.51 20.43
CA ARG A 266 14.90 -1.98 20.33
C ARG A 266 14.78 -0.74 19.43
N GLY A 267 15.85 -0.31 18.75
CA GLY A 267 15.90 0.94 17.98
C GLY A 267 14.91 1.00 16.81
N TYR A 268 14.52 -0.15 16.27
CA TYR A 268 13.59 -0.25 15.15
C TYR A 268 12.18 0.29 15.42
N VAL A 269 11.73 0.34 16.68
CA VAL A 269 10.37 0.84 17.00
C VAL A 269 10.33 2.36 17.00
N ILE A 270 11.41 2.99 17.46
CA ILE A 270 11.45 4.43 17.77
C ILE A 270 11.74 5.25 16.52
N THR A 271 12.39 4.67 15.51
CA THR A 271 12.82 5.33 14.28
C THR A 271 11.77 6.23 13.59
N PRO A 272 10.56 5.75 13.24
CA PRO A 272 9.56 6.61 12.60
C PRO A 272 9.13 7.78 13.50
N PHE A 273 9.12 7.60 14.82
CA PHE A 273 8.80 8.66 15.78
C PHE A 273 9.95 9.67 15.90
N MET A 274 11.21 9.22 15.88
CA MET A 274 12.35 10.14 15.87
C MET A 274 12.31 11.04 14.64
N ILE A 275 12.05 10.48 13.45
CA ILE A 275 11.95 11.27 12.22
C ILE A 275 10.79 12.27 12.32
N LEU A 276 9.62 11.84 12.78
CA LEU A 276 8.47 12.72 12.94
C LEU A 276 8.75 13.86 13.94
N ILE A 277 9.35 13.56 15.10
CA ILE A 277 9.69 14.54 16.13
C ILE A 277 10.78 15.49 15.62
N SER A 278 11.83 14.99 14.98
CA SER A 278 12.87 15.82 14.37
C SER A 278 12.29 16.75 13.33
N LEU A 279 11.39 16.27 12.47
CA LEU A 279 10.73 17.06 11.45
C LEU A 279 9.81 18.12 12.08
N PHE A 280 9.04 17.77 13.12
CA PHE A 280 8.25 18.72 13.91
C PHE A 280 9.12 19.83 14.52
N LEU A 281 10.22 19.47 15.19
CA LEU A 281 11.13 20.43 15.81
C LEU A 281 11.77 21.35 14.76
N ILE A 282 12.27 20.79 13.66
CA ILE A 282 12.88 21.59 12.59
C ILE A 282 11.87 22.58 12.02
N LEU A 283 10.66 22.12 11.65
CA LEU A 283 9.65 22.99 11.03
C LEU A 283 9.10 24.05 11.98
N THR A 284 9.01 23.75 13.29
CA THR A 284 8.46 24.68 14.28
C THR A 284 9.49 25.73 14.71
N PHE A 285 10.77 25.35 14.86
CA PHE A 285 11.81 26.25 15.36
C PHE A 285 12.59 26.99 14.27
N PHE A 286 12.79 26.38 13.10
CA PHE A 286 13.68 26.90 12.06
C PHE A 286 12.96 27.39 10.81
N SER A 287 11.62 27.32 10.77
CA SER A 287 10.82 27.56 9.55
C SER A 287 11.17 26.59 8.42
N ILE A 288 10.50 26.71 7.27
CA ILE A 288 10.69 25.82 6.12
C ILE A 288 11.98 26.17 5.34
N ASP A 289 12.39 27.44 5.37
CA ASP A 289 13.44 27.99 4.50
C ASP A 289 14.81 27.30 4.61
N PRO A 290 15.32 26.94 5.81
CA PRO A 290 16.61 26.24 5.91
C PRO A 290 16.62 24.86 5.25
N LEU A 291 15.49 24.13 5.30
CA LEU A 291 15.36 22.84 4.61
C LEU A 291 15.36 23.04 3.09
N ILE A 292 14.65 24.06 2.60
CA ILE A 292 14.60 24.36 1.16
C ILE A 292 15.97 24.80 0.65
N ASN A 293 16.71 25.60 1.41
CA ASN A 293 18.07 26.01 1.07
C ASN A 293 19.04 24.82 0.95
N ILE A 294 18.89 23.78 1.78
CA ILE A 294 19.68 22.56 1.66
C ILE A 294 19.32 21.83 0.36
N ILE A 295 18.03 21.69 0.04
CA ILE A 295 17.58 21.01 -1.17
C ILE A 295 18.05 21.77 -2.42
N GLN A 296 17.96 23.10 -2.43
CA GLN A 296 18.48 23.94 -3.51
C GLN A 296 19.99 23.78 -3.70
N LYS A 297 20.76 23.71 -2.61
CA LYS A 297 22.21 23.45 -2.69
C LYS A 297 22.50 22.10 -3.33
N ILE A 298 21.78 21.04 -2.95
CA ILE A 298 21.91 19.72 -3.56
C ILE A 298 21.51 19.75 -5.03
N GLU A 299 20.45 20.48 -5.38
CA GLU A 299 19.95 20.63 -6.75
C GLU A 299 21.01 21.22 -7.69
N ILE A 300 21.76 22.23 -7.23
CA ILE A 300 22.89 22.83 -7.94
C ILE A 300 23.96 21.77 -8.27
N TYR A 301 24.30 20.89 -7.33
CA TYR A 301 25.27 19.81 -7.58
C TYR A 301 24.76 18.73 -8.53
N THR A 302 23.45 18.63 -8.72
CA THR A 302 22.83 17.68 -9.67
C THR A 302 22.54 18.28 -11.04
N ASN A 303 22.99 19.52 -11.32
CA ASN A 303 22.71 20.25 -12.57
C ASN A 303 21.21 20.29 -12.92
N GLY A 304 20.33 20.40 -11.92
CA GLY A 304 18.88 20.43 -12.13
C GLY A 304 18.26 19.12 -12.61
N ALA A 305 19.02 18.01 -12.70
CA ALA A 305 18.50 16.71 -13.14
C ALA A 305 17.37 16.18 -12.23
N TYR A 306 17.28 16.66 -10.98
CA TYR A 306 16.23 16.33 -10.04
C TYR A 306 15.75 17.55 -9.23
N SER A 307 14.99 18.45 -9.86
CA SER A 307 14.32 19.54 -9.13
C SER A 307 13.20 18.98 -8.23
N LYS A 308 13.43 18.97 -6.92
CA LYS A 308 12.45 18.53 -5.88
C LYS A 308 12.08 19.63 -4.90
N THR A 309 12.62 20.82 -5.08
CA THR A 309 12.36 22.03 -4.29
C THR A 309 10.87 22.31 -4.17
N THR A 310 10.14 22.46 -5.27
CA THR A 310 8.70 22.74 -5.25
C THR A 310 7.91 21.66 -4.51
N SER A 311 8.19 20.38 -4.78
CA SER A 311 7.50 19.27 -4.09
C SER A 311 7.81 19.23 -2.60
N ALA A 312 9.02 19.60 -2.18
CA ALA A 312 9.41 19.61 -0.77
C ALA A 312 8.80 20.82 -0.03
N THR A 313 8.86 22.02 -0.64
CA THR A 313 8.25 23.25 -0.09
C THR A 313 6.76 23.04 0.17
N VAL A 314 6.05 22.48 -0.80
CA VAL A 314 4.63 22.19 -0.66
C VAL A 314 4.39 21.22 0.51
N ARG A 315 5.08 20.07 0.55
CA ARG A 315 4.86 19.07 1.62
C ARG A 315 5.19 19.61 3.01
N PHE A 316 6.32 20.27 3.18
CA PHE A 316 6.70 20.85 4.47
C PHE A 316 5.74 21.97 4.90
N GLY A 317 5.22 22.75 3.95
CA GLY A 317 4.15 23.72 4.17
C GLY A 317 2.89 23.10 4.77
N TYR A 318 2.41 21.99 4.19
CA TYR A 318 1.24 21.27 4.71
C TYR A 318 1.49 20.61 6.07
N ILE A 319 2.68 20.07 6.29
CA ILE A 319 3.00 19.50 7.60
C ILE A 319 2.96 20.60 8.68
N LEU A 320 3.53 21.77 8.39
CA LEU A 320 3.50 22.91 9.29
C LEU A 320 2.07 23.42 9.54
N SER A 321 1.22 23.49 8.50
CA SER A 321 -0.16 23.93 8.68
C SER A 321 -0.96 22.98 9.58
N VAL A 322 -0.80 21.67 9.40
CA VAL A 322 -1.45 20.66 10.25
C VAL A 322 -1.01 20.80 11.71
N TYR A 323 0.28 21.01 11.96
CA TYR A 323 0.76 21.21 13.34
C TYR A 323 0.17 22.47 14.00
N LYS A 324 0.03 23.56 13.24
CA LYS A 324 -0.61 24.79 13.74
C LYS A 324 -2.10 24.61 13.99
N GLU A 325 -2.81 23.97 13.06
CA GLU A 325 -4.25 23.72 13.20
C GLU A 325 -4.59 22.72 14.31
N LEU A 326 -3.73 21.74 14.57
CA LEU A 326 -3.96 20.73 15.60
C LEU A 326 -4.03 21.33 17.02
N ILE A 327 -3.36 22.46 17.25
CA ILE A 327 -3.47 23.22 18.52
C ILE A 327 -4.87 23.80 18.69
N GLN A 328 -5.48 24.27 17.59
CA GLN A 328 -6.80 24.91 17.60
C GLN A 328 -7.94 23.90 17.47
N HIS A 329 -7.69 22.77 16.81
CA HIS A 329 -8.67 21.73 16.49
C HIS A 329 -8.12 20.34 16.83
N PRO A 330 -8.05 19.98 18.13
CA PRO A 330 -7.41 18.74 18.58
C PRO A 330 -8.15 17.45 18.16
N LEU A 331 -9.37 17.57 17.62
CA LEU A 331 -10.21 16.46 17.14
C LEU A 331 -10.13 16.24 15.61
N GLY A 332 -9.36 17.07 14.90
CA GLY A 332 -9.22 17.00 13.44
C GLY A 332 -9.60 18.29 12.73
N MET A 333 -9.13 18.42 11.50
CA MET A 333 -9.30 19.61 10.65
C MET A 333 -10.62 19.55 9.87
N LYS A 334 -11.28 20.70 9.73
CA LYS A 334 -12.53 20.85 8.95
C LYS A 334 -12.31 20.66 7.45
N GLN A 335 -11.13 21.03 6.96
CA GLN A 335 -10.75 20.82 5.56
C GLN A 335 -9.81 19.64 5.44
N ARG A 336 -9.90 18.93 4.31
CA ARG A 336 -9.04 17.80 4.00
C ARG A 336 -7.71 18.31 3.46
N LEU A 337 -6.68 17.50 3.65
CA LEU A 337 -5.41 17.70 2.96
C LEU A 337 -5.52 17.17 1.54
N ASP A 338 -5.30 18.05 0.56
CA ASP A 338 -5.35 17.70 -0.87
C ASP A 338 -4.06 17.05 -1.39
N LEU A 339 -3.02 16.98 -0.54
CA LEU A 339 -1.71 16.47 -0.91
C LEU A 339 -1.26 15.30 -0.02
N PRO A 340 -0.52 14.33 -0.59
CA PRO A 340 -0.10 13.15 0.13
C PRO A 340 1.08 13.49 1.07
N VAL A 341 0.77 13.64 2.36
CA VAL A 341 1.71 13.71 3.48
C VAL A 341 1.79 12.36 4.19
N GLY A 342 2.72 12.18 5.13
CA GLY A 342 2.87 10.93 5.86
C GLY A 342 1.60 10.51 6.63
N LEU A 343 1.40 9.20 6.85
CA LEU A 343 0.23 8.66 7.55
C LEU A 343 -0.01 9.30 8.92
N PHE A 344 1.06 9.65 9.66
CA PHE A 344 0.90 10.34 10.95
C PHE A 344 0.19 11.68 10.78
N ILE A 345 0.63 12.48 9.80
CA ILE A 345 0.08 13.80 9.52
C ILE A 345 -1.35 13.69 8.99
N ASN A 346 -1.61 12.76 8.06
CA ASN A 346 -2.97 12.56 7.52
C ASN A 346 -3.95 12.04 8.59
N SER A 347 -3.49 11.18 9.50
CA SER A 347 -4.32 10.70 10.62
C SER A 347 -4.60 11.81 11.62
N MET A 348 -3.61 12.66 11.90
CA MET A 348 -3.77 13.88 12.72
C MET A 348 -4.75 14.86 12.08
N ALA A 349 -4.61 15.13 10.78
CA ALA A 349 -5.50 16.03 10.07
C ALA A 349 -6.95 15.52 10.07
N THR A 350 -7.16 14.20 10.02
CA THR A 350 -8.52 13.63 9.92
C THR A 350 -9.20 13.44 11.26
N ALA A 351 -8.49 12.93 12.28
CA ALA A 351 -9.08 12.60 13.58
C ALA A 351 -8.29 13.14 14.77
N GLY A 352 -7.45 14.15 14.54
CA GLY A 352 -6.70 14.84 15.57
C GLY A 352 -5.73 13.93 16.34
N LEU A 353 -5.60 14.19 17.64
CA LEU A 353 -4.73 13.41 18.52
C LEU A 353 -5.16 11.95 18.63
N LEU A 354 -6.46 11.67 18.56
CA LEU A 354 -6.95 10.28 18.57
C LEU A 354 -6.48 9.52 17.33
N GLY A 355 -6.58 10.14 16.15
CA GLY A 355 -6.03 9.58 14.91
C GLY A 355 -4.54 9.24 15.05
N LEU A 356 -3.75 10.14 15.63
CA LEU A 356 -2.33 9.93 15.89
C LEU A 356 -2.07 8.72 16.80
N ILE A 357 -2.82 8.61 17.91
CA ILE A 357 -2.65 7.52 18.88
C ILE A 357 -2.91 6.16 18.23
N PHE A 358 -4.00 6.04 17.46
CA PHE A 358 -4.34 4.77 16.80
C PHE A 358 -3.29 4.39 15.76
N ILE A 359 -2.88 5.32 14.89
CA ILE A 359 -1.88 5.02 13.85
C ILE A 359 -0.49 4.79 14.44
N ALA A 360 -0.13 5.46 15.55
CA ALA A 360 1.10 5.21 16.30
C ALA A 360 1.12 3.82 16.93
N ASN A 361 0.01 3.37 17.52
CA ASN A 361 -0.10 2.01 18.06
C ASN A 361 0.10 0.96 16.95
N ILE A 362 -0.50 1.18 15.77
CA ILE A 362 -0.31 0.31 14.60
C ILE A 362 1.17 0.33 14.15
N ALA A 363 1.78 1.51 14.06
CA ALA A 363 3.20 1.66 13.70
C ALA A 363 4.09 0.87 14.66
N VAL A 364 3.93 1.07 15.98
CA VAL A 364 4.70 0.35 17.01
C VAL A 364 4.59 -1.15 16.83
N LYS A 365 3.36 -1.66 16.65
CA LYS A 365 3.11 -3.09 16.45
C LYS A 365 3.77 -3.62 15.17
N LEU A 366 3.65 -2.89 14.06
CA LEU A 366 4.25 -3.25 12.77
C LEU A 366 5.77 -3.30 12.86
N PHE A 367 6.41 -2.19 13.26
CA PHE A 367 7.87 -2.08 13.33
C PHE A 367 8.46 -3.07 14.34
N ASN A 368 7.75 -3.37 15.43
CA ASN A 368 8.15 -4.40 16.37
C ASN A 368 8.12 -5.81 15.77
N SER A 369 7.10 -6.12 14.98
CA SER A 369 7.03 -7.40 14.26
C SER A 369 8.15 -7.52 13.23
N ILE A 370 8.44 -6.45 12.46
CA ILE A 370 9.53 -6.42 11.48
C ILE A 370 10.88 -6.64 12.18
N GLY A 371 11.19 -5.87 13.22
CA GLY A 371 12.48 -5.95 13.93
C GLY A 371 12.72 -7.29 14.60
N LYS A 372 11.69 -7.88 15.22
CA LYS A 372 11.80 -9.22 15.84
C LYS A 372 11.99 -10.33 14.81
N LEU A 373 11.30 -10.25 13.67
CA LEU A 373 11.49 -11.19 12.58
C LEU A 373 12.90 -11.05 11.97
N PHE A 374 13.35 -9.83 11.71
CA PHE A 374 14.65 -9.57 11.10
C PHE A 374 15.82 -10.16 11.90
N ASN A 375 15.75 -10.02 13.24
CA ASN A 375 16.76 -10.55 14.17
C ASN A 375 16.62 -12.05 14.44
N ASN A 376 15.69 -12.73 13.78
CA ASN A 376 15.55 -14.18 13.91
C ASN A 376 16.59 -14.90 13.03
N ASN A 377 17.34 -15.82 13.65
CA ASN A 377 18.39 -16.58 12.96
C ASN A 377 17.84 -17.59 11.95
N GLN A 378 16.56 -17.97 12.02
CA GLN A 378 15.96 -18.93 11.10
C GLN A 378 15.55 -18.33 9.75
N LEU A 379 15.56 -17.00 9.59
CA LEU A 379 15.24 -16.35 8.32
C LEU A 379 16.44 -16.34 7.37
N ILE A 380 16.20 -16.74 6.12
CA ILE A 380 17.20 -16.66 5.05
C ILE A 380 17.47 -15.21 4.64
N THR A 381 18.64 -14.94 4.06
CA THR A 381 19.09 -13.59 3.64
C THR A 381 18.07 -12.84 2.80
N ARG A 382 17.40 -13.54 1.87
CA ARG A 382 16.35 -12.94 1.02
C ARG A 382 15.15 -12.44 1.83
N GLN A 383 14.72 -13.17 2.84
CA GLN A 383 13.62 -12.74 3.71
C GLN A 383 14.03 -11.53 4.55
N LYS A 384 15.28 -11.52 5.06
CA LYS A 384 15.84 -10.36 5.76
C LYS A 384 15.91 -9.13 4.86
N PHE A 385 16.31 -9.30 3.60
CA PHE A 385 16.29 -8.23 2.60
C PHE A 385 14.86 -7.68 2.39
N GLY A 386 13.87 -8.56 2.22
CA GLY A 386 12.47 -8.16 2.12
C GLY A 386 11.96 -7.37 3.32
N LEU A 387 12.32 -7.80 4.54
CA LEU A 387 11.97 -7.09 5.78
C LEU A 387 12.66 -5.72 5.91
N ALA A 388 13.94 -5.62 5.51
CA ALA A 388 14.66 -4.35 5.50
C ALA A 388 14.05 -3.35 4.50
N LEU A 389 13.70 -3.83 3.31
CA LEU A 389 13.02 -3.01 2.30
C LEU A 389 11.66 -2.55 2.81
N LEU A 390 10.85 -3.47 3.35
CA LEU A 390 9.55 -3.18 3.93
C LEU A 390 9.65 -2.12 5.04
N TYR A 391 10.68 -2.23 5.89
CA TYR A 391 10.97 -1.28 6.95
C TYR A 391 11.21 0.13 6.39
N GLY A 392 12.15 0.28 5.45
CA GLY A 392 12.46 1.58 4.85
C GLY A 392 11.25 2.23 4.17
N VAL A 393 10.50 1.44 3.38
CA VAL A 393 9.26 1.89 2.72
C VAL A 393 8.25 2.38 3.76
N TYR A 394 8.01 1.63 4.84
CA TYR A 394 7.05 2.05 5.85
C TYR A 394 7.51 3.23 6.67
N VAL A 395 8.80 3.33 7.04
CA VAL A 395 9.30 4.52 7.73
C VAL A 395 8.97 5.76 6.91
N MET A 396 9.17 5.70 5.59
CA MET A 396 8.82 6.81 4.71
C MET A 396 7.31 7.04 4.59
N ILE A 397 6.51 5.96 4.48
CA ILE A 397 5.04 6.06 4.38
C ILE A 397 4.42 6.70 5.62
N PHE A 398 4.89 6.31 6.80
CA PHE A 398 4.38 6.83 8.06
C PHE A 398 4.75 8.31 8.26
N THR A 399 5.94 8.72 7.83
CA THR A 399 6.52 10.02 8.22
C THR A 399 6.44 11.09 7.13
N PHE A 400 6.55 10.72 5.86
CA PHE A 400 6.81 11.69 4.79
C PHE A 400 5.72 11.72 3.72
N ASN A 401 5.25 10.57 3.26
CA ASN A 401 4.23 10.50 2.22
C ASN A 401 3.48 9.18 2.27
N ASP A 402 2.18 9.22 2.54
CA ASP A 402 1.36 8.03 2.66
C ASP A 402 1.20 7.24 1.35
N TYR A 403 1.45 7.84 0.17
CA TYR A 403 1.29 7.24 -1.16
C TYR A 403 -0.02 6.47 -1.35
N GLY A 404 -1.12 7.02 -0.84
CA GLY A 404 -2.44 6.35 -0.91
C GLY A 404 -2.70 5.35 0.22
N SER A 405 -1.75 5.13 1.13
CA SER A 405 -1.92 4.26 2.31
C SER A 405 -3.02 4.74 3.26
N PHE A 406 -3.39 6.02 3.22
CA PHE A 406 -4.49 6.58 4.02
C PHE A 406 -5.88 6.25 3.46
N GLN A 407 -5.97 5.77 2.23
CA GLN A 407 -7.23 5.27 1.67
C GLN A 407 -7.65 3.95 2.34
N ALA A 408 -8.93 3.57 2.23
CA ALA A 408 -9.43 2.34 2.84
C ALA A 408 -8.59 1.11 2.39
N VAL A 409 -8.27 1.07 1.10
CA VAL A 409 -7.41 0.08 0.45
C VAL A 409 -6.02 -0.01 1.10
N GLY A 410 -5.43 1.14 1.41
CA GLY A 410 -4.12 1.24 2.04
C GLY A 410 -4.10 0.72 3.47
N LEU A 411 -5.09 1.09 4.27
CA LEU A 411 -5.23 0.58 5.64
C LEU A 411 -5.55 -0.92 5.67
N ILE A 412 -6.31 -1.42 4.69
CA ILE A 412 -6.57 -2.85 4.48
C ILE A 412 -5.27 -3.60 4.18
N LEU A 413 -4.44 -3.08 3.27
CA LEU A 413 -3.14 -3.67 2.96
C LEU A 413 -2.22 -3.68 4.19
N LEU A 414 -2.19 -2.57 4.94
CA LEU A 414 -1.43 -2.46 6.18
C LEU A 414 -1.86 -3.51 7.22
N LEU A 415 -3.16 -3.76 7.35
CA LEU A 415 -3.71 -4.82 8.20
C LEU A 415 -3.25 -6.21 7.73
N LEU A 416 -3.39 -6.52 6.43
CA LEU A 416 -2.96 -7.81 5.88
C LEU A 416 -1.47 -8.07 6.12
N ILE A 417 -0.64 -7.05 5.95
CA ILE A 417 0.80 -7.13 6.19
C ILE A 417 1.11 -7.34 7.66
N TYR A 418 0.47 -6.59 8.55
CA TYR A 418 0.62 -6.77 9.99
C TYR A 418 0.28 -8.20 10.42
N GLU A 419 -0.87 -8.73 9.96
CA GLU A 419 -1.31 -10.08 10.25
C GLU A 419 -0.36 -11.14 9.69
N HIS A 420 0.17 -10.95 8.47
CA HIS A 420 1.16 -11.83 7.87
C HIS A 420 2.45 -11.89 8.70
N LEU A 421 2.98 -10.74 9.10
CA LEU A 421 4.19 -10.68 9.93
C LEU A 421 3.96 -11.34 11.31
N MET A 422 2.78 -11.15 11.90
CA MET A 422 2.40 -11.83 13.14
C MET A 422 2.33 -13.35 12.97
N ASN A 423 1.73 -13.84 11.89
CA ASN A 423 1.65 -15.27 11.58
C ASN A 423 3.03 -15.88 11.29
N MET A 424 3.90 -15.18 10.58
CA MET A 424 5.29 -15.62 10.37
C MET A 424 6.01 -15.78 11.70
N ARG A 425 5.76 -14.89 12.66
CA ARG A 425 6.39 -14.95 13.98
C ARG A 425 5.92 -16.16 14.78
N THR A 426 4.62 -16.47 14.77
CA THR A 426 4.06 -17.61 15.52
C THR A 426 4.43 -18.96 14.93
N MET A 427 4.77 -19.04 13.64
CA MET A 427 5.26 -20.30 13.03
C MET A 427 6.73 -20.60 13.36
N ILE A 428 7.50 -19.61 13.82
CA ILE A 428 8.94 -19.75 14.09
C ILE A 428 9.22 -19.98 15.59
N THR A 429 8.31 -19.53 16.47
CA THR A 429 8.29 -19.87 17.90
C THR A 429 7.65 -21.22 18.12
#